data_AF-A0A2G0YR97-F1
#
_entry.id   AF-A0A2G0YR97-F1
#
_cell.length_a   1.000
_cell.length_b   1.000
_cell.length_c   1.000
_cell.angle_alpha   90.00
_cell.angle_beta   90.00
_cell.angle_gamma   90.00
#
_symmetry.space_group_name_H-M   'P 1'
#
loop_
_entity.id
_entity.type
_entity.pdbx_description
1 polymer ?
#
loop_
_entity_poly.entity_id
_entity_poly.type
_entity_poly.pdbx_seq_one_letter_code
_entity_poly.pdbx_strand_id
1 'polypeptide(L)'
;MFEIFNSLIGQVGGAAIVITGLSAWLGSIWKDRISLREKATFEVLIEKLKSEHSRQTQNLESALQTERHLVQLGHANLIEKRAVFIDESYKLLVDLHEAIYETIRPDYFGRQRPSITQAYESALPKFDAFVEVYEKNKIYFSKATSERISDFYVSAAQTLDQARVAMRSGEALGHGETPHLQKLFEKVNYEMHETRTAVEQEFRQLMHVQ
;
A
#
# COMPACT_ATOMS: atom_id res chain seq x y z
N MET A 1 -42.08 -3.46 -101.25
CA MET A 1 -41.61 -2.38 -100.35
C MET A 1 -41.40 -2.86 -98.90
N PHE A 2 -42.09 -3.92 -98.44
CA PHE A 2 -41.86 -4.53 -97.11
C PHE A 2 -40.54 -5.32 -96.97
N GLU A 3 -39.99 -5.89 -98.04
CA GLU A 3 -38.75 -6.67 -97.99
C GLU A 3 -37.48 -5.83 -97.78
N ILE A 4 -37.48 -4.57 -98.22
CA ILE A 4 -36.34 -3.65 -98.04
C ILE A 4 -36.28 -3.15 -96.59
N PHE A 5 -37.42 -3.05 -95.91
CA PHE A 5 -37.50 -2.67 -94.49
C PHE A 5 -36.98 -3.79 -93.58
N ASN A 6 -37.26 -5.06 -93.89
CA ASN A 6 -36.77 -6.20 -93.12
C ASN A 6 -35.25 -6.42 -93.27
N SER A 7 -34.66 -6.12 -94.45
CA SER A 7 -33.20 -6.23 -94.62
C SER A 7 -32.44 -5.08 -93.95
N LEU A 8 -33.01 -3.87 -93.90
CA LEU A 8 -32.45 -2.74 -93.17
C LEU A 8 -32.52 -2.94 -91.64
N ILE A 9 -33.64 -3.49 -91.14
CA ILE A 9 -33.80 -3.82 -89.71
C ILE A 9 -32.85 -4.95 -89.30
N GLY A 10 -32.57 -5.92 -90.19
CA GLY A 10 -31.58 -6.97 -89.95
C GLY A 10 -30.13 -6.46 -89.85
N GLN A 11 -29.74 -5.50 -90.69
CA GLN A 11 -28.38 -4.92 -90.67
C GLN A 11 -28.16 -3.89 -89.56
N VAL A 12 -29.18 -3.08 -89.23
CA VAL A 12 -29.13 -2.13 -88.10
C VAL A 12 -29.23 -2.86 -86.75
N GLY A 13 -29.98 -3.97 -86.69
CA GLY A 13 -30.06 -4.83 -85.49
C GLY A 13 -28.73 -5.48 -85.12
N GLY A 14 -27.92 -5.91 -86.10
CA GLY A 14 -26.59 -6.47 -85.86
C GLY A 14 -25.59 -5.46 -85.29
N ALA A 15 -25.60 -4.22 -85.79
CA ALA A 15 -24.75 -3.15 -85.27
C ALA A 15 -25.12 -2.74 -83.84
N ALA A 16 -26.42 -2.72 -83.50
CA ALA A 16 -26.91 -2.42 -82.16
C ALA A 16 -26.45 -3.47 -81.11
N ILE A 17 -26.37 -4.74 -81.48
CA ILE A 17 -25.86 -5.82 -80.61
C ILE A 17 -24.38 -5.62 -80.30
N VAL A 18 -23.57 -5.23 -81.30
CA VAL A 18 -22.14 -4.96 -81.11
C VAL A 18 -21.93 -3.73 -80.22
N ILE A 19 -22.70 -2.66 -80.43
CA ILE A 19 -22.61 -1.43 -79.61
C ILE A 19 -23.04 -1.68 -78.17
N THR A 20 -24.11 -2.44 -77.94
CA THR A 20 -24.57 -2.78 -76.58
C THR A 20 -23.59 -3.72 -75.87
N GLY A 21 -23.02 -4.70 -76.58
CA GLY A 21 -21.98 -5.59 -76.05
C GLY A 21 -20.70 -4.84 -75.65
N LEU A 22 -20.21 -3.94 -76.50
CA LEU A 22 -19.03 -3.12 -76.21
C LEU A 22 -19.28 -2.14 -75.05
N SER A 23 -20.48 -1.55 -74.99
CA SER A 23 -20.87 -0.66 -73.89
C SER A 23 -20.97 -1.41 -72.56
N ALA A 24 -21.50 -2.64 -72.56
CA ALA A 24 -21.56 -3.49 -71.37
C ALA A 24 -20.15 -3.90 -70.90
N TRP A 25 -19.24 -4.23 -71.82
CA TRP A 25 -17.85 -4.57 -71.52
C TRP A 25 -17.08 -3.39 -70.91
N LEU A 26 -17.20 -2.19 -71.52
CA LEU A 26 -16.62 -0.97 -70.95
C LEU A 26 -17.19 -0.66 -69.56
N GLY A 27 -18.51 -0.79 -69.38
CA GLY A 27 -19.15 -0.62 -68.08
C GLY A 27 -18.61 -1.58 -67.01
N SER A 28 -18.37 -2.84 -67.37
CA SER A 28 -17.74 -3.83 -66.50
C SER A 28 -16.33 -3.41 -66.09
N ILE A 29 -15.47 -3.01 -67.03
CA ILE A 29 -14.09 -2.59 -66.73
C ILE A 29 -14.06 -1.36 -65.83
N TRP A 30 -14.91 -0.36 -66.10
CA TRP A 30 -14.99 0.83 -65.27
C TRP A 30 -15.48 0.52 -63.86
N LYS A 31 -16.48 -0.34 -63.73
CA LYS A 31 -16.98 -0.83 -62.43
C LYS A 31 -15.88 -1.56 -61.66
N ASP A 32 -15.15 -2.46 -62.30
CA ASP A 32 -14.07 -3.21 -61.65
C ASP A 32 -12.93 -2.29 -61.22
N ARG A 33 -12.57 -1.31 -62.07
CA ARG A 33 -11.55 -0.31 -61.75
C ARG A 33 -11.93 0.58 -60.56
N ILE A 34 -13.19 1.03 -60.52
CA ILE A 34 -13.73 1.81 -59.40
C ILE A 34 -13.72 0.96 -58.12
N SER A 35 -14.20 -0.29 -58.21
CA SER A 35 -14.24 -1.21 -57.06
C SER A 35 -12.83 -1.53 -56.52
N LEU A 36 -11.85 -1.78 -57.38
CA LEU A 36 -10.47 -2.01 -56.98
C LEU A 36 -9.86 -0.78 -56.29
N ARG A 37 -10.15 0.43 -56.81
CA ARG A 37 -9.69 1.67 -56.21
C ARG A 37 -10.30 1.87 -54.82
N GLU A 38 -11.60 1.66 -54.68
CA GLU A 38 -12.30 1.76 -53.39
C GLU A 38 -11.75 0.73 -52.39
N LYS A 39 -11.55 -0.53 -52.81
CA LYS A 39 -10.93 -1.56 -51.96
C LYS A 39 -9.55 -1.15 -51.50
N ALA A 40 -8.68 -0.67 -52.38
CA ALA A 40 -7.35 -0.20 -52.03
C ALA A 40 -7.41 0.97 -51.02
N THR A 41 -8.36 1.91 -51.18
CA THR A 41 -8.53 2.99 -50.20
C THR A 41 -9.02 2.48 -48.85
N PHE A 42 -9.95 1.52 -48.83
CA PHE A 42 -10.43 0.91 -47.59
C PHE A 42 -9.34 0.10 -46.89
N GLU A 43 -8.50 -0.63 -47.62
CA GLU A 43 -7.36 -1.36 -47.05
C GLU A 43 -6.37 -0.41 -46.37
N VAL A 44 -6.02 0.71 -47.02
CA VAL A 44 -5.16 1.74 -46.43
C VAL A 44 -5.79 2.37 -45.18
N LEU A 45 -7.10 2.64 -45.21
CA LEU A 45 -7.82 3.18 -44.06
C LEU A 45 -7.86 2.20 -42.90
N ILE A 46 -8.13 0.92 -43.17
CA ILE A 46 -8.13 -0.15 -42.16
C ILE A 46 -6.74 -0.27 -41.54
N GLU A 47 -5.69 -0.30 -42.35
CA GLU A 47 -4.32 -0.43 -41.85
C GLU A 47 -3.91 0.79 -41.02
N LYS A 48 -4.29 2.00 -41.46
CA LYS A 48 -4.09 3.22 -40.69
C LYS A 48 -4.80 3.17 -39.34
N LEU A 49 -6.06 2.76 -39.32
CA LEU A 49 -6.86 2.68 -38.10
C LEU A 49 -6.30 1.62 -37.14
N LYS A 50 -5.85 0.48 -37.66
CA LYS A 50 -5.16 -0.56 -36.89
C LYS A 50 -3.85 -0.06 -36.30
N SER A 51 -3.02 0.60 -37.09
CA SER A 51 -1.75 1.19 -36.64
C SER A 51 -1.98 2.25 -35.56
N GLU A 52 -2.98 3.11 -35.74
CA GLU A 52 -3.35 4.13 -34.76
C GLU A 52 -3.85 3.51 -33.46
N HIS A 53 -4.75 2.51 -33.53
CA HIS A 53 -5.21 1.78 -32.35
C HIS A 53 -4.07 1.04 -31.66
N SER A 54 -3.21 0.35 -32.40
CA SER A 54 -2.05 -0.35 -31.85
C SER A 54 -1.13 0.61 -31.09
N ARG A 55 -0.86 1.79 -31.65
CA ARG A 55 -0.09 2.84 -30.98
C ARG A 55 -0.78 3.37 -29.72
N GLN A 56 -2.10 3.59 -29.79
CA GLN A 56 -2.87 4.03 -28.62
C GLN A 56 -2.85 2.98 -27.50
N THR A 57 -3.04 1.70 -27.82
CA THR A 57 -2.96 0.59 -26.87
C THR A 57 -1.58 0.52 -26.24
N GLN A 58 -0.52 0.57 -27.04
CA GLN A 58 0.86 0.54 -26.52
C GLN A 58 1.16 1.73 -25.60
N ASN A 59 0.70 2.93 -25.95
CA ASN A 59 0.88 4.11 -25.11
C ASN A 59 0.12 3.98 -23.78
N LEU A 60 -1.11 3.48 -23.81
CA LEU A 60 -1.91 3.25 -22.60
C LEU A 60 -1.28 2.18 -21.72
N GLU A 61 -0.79 1.08 -22.29
CA GLU A 61 -0.10 0.02 -21.55
C GLU A 61 1.17 0.56 -20.87
N SER A 62 1.98 1.34 -21.58
CA SER A 62 3.18 1.98 -21.02
C SER A 62 2.84 2.97 -19.89
N ALA A 63 1.76 3.74 -20.04
CA ALA A 63 1.31 4.67 -19.00
C ALA A 63 0.85 3.90 -17.74
N LEU A 64 0.07 2.83 -17.93
CA LEU A 64 -0.43 1.98 -16.86
C LEU A 64 0.73 1.25 -16.13
N GLN A 65 1.73 0.78 -16.87
CA GLN A 65 2.93 0.18 -16.29
C GLN A 65 3.72 1.19 -15.43
N THR A 66 3.84 2.43 -15.90
CA THR A 66 4.50 3.51 -15.14
C THR A 66 3.74 3.83 -13.85
N GLU A 67 2.42 3.95 -13.94
CA GLU A 67 1.56 4.21 -12.79
C GLU A 67 1.65 3.07 -11.74
N ARG A 68 1.57 1.81 -12.19
CA ARG A 68 1.77 0.64 -11.31
C ARG A 68 3.11 0.69 -10.60
N HIS A 69 4.17 1.05 -11.31
CA HIS A 69 5.50 1.14 -10.72
C HIS A 69 5.57 2.25 -9.67
N LEU A 70 5.00 3.43 -9.94
CA LEU A 70 4.93 4.52 -8.98
C LEU A 70 4.14 4.14 -7.72
N VAL A 71 3.01 3.45 -7.87
CA VAL A 71 2.21 2.95 -6.75
C VAL A 71 3.00 1.92 -5.94
N GLN A 72 3.71 0.99 -6.60
CA GLN A 72 4.58 0.02 -5.91
C GLN A 72 5.71 0.70 -5.13
N LEU A 73 6.35 1.72 -5.70
CA LEU A 73 7.38 2.50 -5.01
C LEU A 73 6.79 3.26 -3.81
N GLY A 74 5.61 3.85 -3.97
CA GLY A 74 4.89 4.50 -2.87
C GLY A 74 4.58 3.53 -1.72
N HIS A 75 4.11 2.33 -2.05
CA HIS A 75 3.87 1.27 -1.06
C HIS A 75 5.16 0.79 -0.39
N ALA A 76 6.25 0.61 -1.15
CA ALA A 76 7.55 0.21 -0.59
C ALA A 76 8.08 1.26 0.40
N ASN A 77 8.04 2.55 0.03
CA ASN A 77 8.45 3.65 0.90
C ASN A 77 7.59 3.73 2.17
N LEU A 78 6.29 3.43 2.07
CA LEU A 78 5.40 3.39 3.23
C LEU A 78 5.75 2.22 4.15
N ILE A 79 6.02 1.03 3.60
CA ILE A 79 6.43 -0.15 4.36
C ILE A 79 7.75 0.11 5.09
N GLU A 80 8.73 0.70 4.40
CA GLU A 80 10.02 1.06 4.99
C GLU A 80 9.86 2.04 6.15
N LYS A 81 9.09 3.13 5.96
CA LYS A 81 8.79 4.07 7.04
C LYS A 81 8.10 3.41 8.23
N ARG A 82 7.10 2.54 7.97
CA ARG A 82 6.43 1.78 9.03
C ARG A 82 7.42 0.91 9.80
N ALA A 83 8.31 0.22 9.11
CA ALA A 83 9.31 -0.64 9.74
C ALA A 83 10.24 0.16 10.65
N VAL A 84 10.72 1.32 10.20
CA VAL A 84 11.57 2.22 11.00
C VAL A 84 10.87 2.67 12.28
N PHE A 85 9.63 3.14 12.19
CA PHE A 85 8.91 3.64 13.36
C PHE A 85 8.50 2.53 14.33
N ILE A 86 8.14 1.35 13.82
CA ILE A 86 7.85 0.19 14.67
C ILE A 86 9.12 -0.24 15.43
N ASP A 87 10.27 -0.31 14.76
CA ASP A 87 11.56 -0.64 15.38
C ASP A 87 11.97 0.38 16.45
N GLU A 88 11.90 1.67 16.13
CA GLU A 88 12.20 2.75 17.08
C GLU A 88 11.29 2.71 18.31
N SER A 89 9.97 2.55 18.10
CA SER A 89 9.02 2.47 19.21
C SER A 89 9.23 1.22 20.05
N TYR A 90 9.59 0.09 19.43
CA TYR A 90 9.90 -1.15 20.15
C TYR A 90 11.13 -0.99 21.05
N LYS A 91 12.20 -0.35 20.56
CA LYS A 91 13.40 -0.07 21.35
C LYS A 91 13.06 0.78 22.58
N LEU A 92 12.34 1.88 22.38
CA LEU A 92 11.89 2.77 23.46
C LEU A 92 10.98 2.06 24.46
N LEU A 93 10.09 1.19 23.97
CA LEU A 93 9.23 0.36 24.80
C LEU A 93 10.08 -0.52 25.74
N VAL A 94 11.06 -1.24 25.18
CA VAL A 94 11.99 -2.10 25.94
C VAL A 94 12.80 -1.30 26.96
N ASP A 95 13.37 -0.16 26.55
CA ASP A 95 14.16 0.71 27.43
C ASP A 95 13.34 1.23 28.63
N LEU A 96 12.09 1.61 28.38
CA LEU A 96 11.14 2.04 29.40
C LEU A 96 10.80 0.90 30.37
N HIS A 97 10.52 -0.30 29.85
CA HIS A 97 10.24 -1.46 30.71
C HIS A 97 11.42 -1.82 31.59
N GLU A 98 12.64 -1.81 31.05
CA GLU A 98 13.85 -2.05 31.84
C GLU A 98 13.97 -1.01 32.96
N ALA A 99 13.72 0.28 32.68
CA ALA A 99 13.79 1.33 33.68
C ALA A 99 12.71 1.20 34.77
N ILE A 100 11.48 0.84 34.41
CA ILE A 100 10.41 0.55 35.38
C ILE A 100 10.79 -0.68 36.23
N TYR A 101 11.37 -1.70 35.60
CA TYR A 101 11.84 -2.90 36.28
C TYR A 101 12.92 -2.57 37.30
N GLU A 102 13.95 -1.79 36.93
CA GLU A 102 14.99 -1.34 37.86
C GLU A 102 14.45 -0.52 39.03
N THR A 103 13.39 0.26 38.81
CA THR A 103 12.75 1.09 39.85
C THR A 103 12.08 0.25 40.93
N ILE A 104 11.43 -0.85 40.55
CA ILE A 104 10.52 -1.60 41.44
C ILE A 104 11.07 -2.97 41.83
N ARG A 105 12.16 -3.43 41.20
CA ARG A 105 12.75 -4.75 41.47
C ARG A 105 12.97 -5.00 42.97
N PRO A 106 12.31 -6.01 43.56
CA PRO A 106 12.45 -6.31 44.99
C PRO A 106 13.83 -6.95 45.31
N ASP A 107 14.37 -7.76 44.41
CA ASP A 107 15.62 -8.50 44.64
C ASP A 107 16.78 -8.00 43.77
N TYR A 108 17.69 -7.24 44.40
CA TYR A 108 19.03 -6.98 43.88
C TYR A 108 19.98 -8.05 44.42
N PHE A 109 20.16 -9.15 43.69
CA PHE A 109 21.14 -10.19 44.04
C PHE A 109 22.57 -9.61 44.03
N GLY A 110 23.04 -9.12 45.18
CA GLY A 110 24.42 -8.68 45.42
C GLY A 110 24.85 -7.38 44.70
N ARG A 111 23.95 -6.68 44.01
CA ARG A 111 24.23 -5.38 43.37
C ARG A 111 23.77 -4.23 44.28
N GLN A 112 24.48 -3.10 44.23
CA GLN A 112 24.00 -1.88 44.89
C GLN A 112 22.68 -1.44 44.23
N ARG A 113 21.63 -1.37 45.03
CA ARG A 113 20.32 -0.88 44.59
C ARG A 113 20.41 0.63 44.39
N PRO A 114 20.11 1.18 43.19
CA PRO A 114 19.94 2.60 43.02
C PRO A 114 18.85 3.09 43.96
N SER A 115 18.98 4.32 44.46
CA SER A 115 17.90 4.89 45.26
C SER A 115 16.63 4.96 44.42
N ILE A 116 15.45 4.86 45.05
CA ILE A 116 14.17 4.95 44.33
C ILE A 116 14.11 6.27 43.53
N THR A 117 14.69 7.34 44.08
CA THR A 117 14.84 8.64 43.42
C THR A 117 15.69 8.54 42.15
N GLN A 118 16.87 7.91 42.22
CA GLN A 118 17.73 7.72 41.05
C GLN A 118 17.06 6.87 39.97
N ALA A 119 16.36 5.80 40.36
CA ALA A 119 15.66 4.94 39.42
C ALA A 119 14.47 5.66 38.76
N TYR A 120 13.70 6.43 39.53
CA TYR A 120 12.62 7.27 39.02
C TYR A 120 13.10 8.36 38.07
N GLU A 121 14.18 9.06 38.43
CA GLU A 121 14.83 10.08 37.58
C GLU A 121 15.38 9.48 36.28
N SER A 122 15.74 8.19 36.27
CA SER A 122 16.14 7.45 35.06
C SER A 122 14.95 7.00 34.21
N ALA A 123 13.82 6.65 34.83
CA ALA A 123 12.64 6.13 34.13
C ALA A 123 11.80 7.22 33.45
N LEU A 124 11.68 8.41 34.06
CA LEU A 124 10.93 9.55 33.50
C LEU A 124 11.35 9.95 32.07
N PRO A 125 12.63 10.24 31.77
CA PRO A 125 13.01 10.66 30.43
C PRO A 125 12.77 9.57 29.37
N LYS A 126 12.87 8.30 29.75
CA LYS A 126 12.54 7.17 28.86
C LYS A 126 11.04 7.07 28.61
N PHE A 127 10.22 7.33 29.62
CA PHE A 127 8.77 7.41 29.48
C PHE A 127 8.37 8.54 28.54
N ASP A 128 8.92 9.73 28.73
CA ASP A 128 8.63 10.89 27.89
C ASP A 128 9.07 10.65 26.43
N ALA A 129 10.27 10.11 26.22
CA ALA A 129 10.78 9.76 24.90
C ALA A 129 9.87 8.75 24.18
N PHE A 130 9.44 7.70 24.89
CA PHE A 130 8.52 6.71 24.36
C PHE A 130 7.18 7.34 23.95
N VAL A 131 6.56 8.12 24.84
CA VAL A 131 5.27 8.77 24.57
C VAL A 131 5.37 9.73 23.40
N GLU A 132 6.43 10.54 23.35
CA GLU A 132 6.64 11.51 22.27
C GLU A 132 6.74 10.83 20.90
N VAL A 133 7.57 9.78 20.79
CA VAL A 133 7.75 9.05 19.53
C VAL A 133 6.49 8.29 19.15
N TYR A 134 5.86 7.60 20.10
CA TYR A 134 4.64 6.82 19.83
C TYR A 134 3.47 7.72 19.39
N GLU A 135 3.16 8.79 20.11
CA GLU A 135 2.00 9.65 19.79
C GLU A 135 2.16 10.34 18.43
N LYS A 136 3.38 10.76 18.06
CA LYS A 136 3.66 11.33 16.74
C LYS A 136 3.51 10.32 15.61
N ASN A 137 3.76 9.04 15.88
CA ASN A 137 3.87 7.98 14.87
C ASN A 137 2.77 6.92 14.98
N LYS A 138 1.75 7.14 15.82
CA LYS A 138 0.66 6.20 16.08
C LYS A 138 -0.06 5.70 14.83
N ILE A 139 -0.13 6.53 13.79
CA ILE A 139 -0.75 6.19 12.49
C ILE A 139 -0.09 5.00 11.77
N TYR A 140 1.13 4.63 12.15
CA TYR A 140 1.88 3.53 11.54
C TYR A 140 1.55 2.16 12.15
N PHE A 141 0.84 2.15 13.27
CA PHE A 141 0.41 0.95 13.97
C PHE A 141 -1.03 0.59 13.60
N SER A 142 -1.35 -0.69 13.69
CA SER A 142 -2.72 -1.17 13.64
C SER A 142 -3.50 -0.62 14.84
N LYS A 143 -4.82 -0.52 14.70
CA LYS A 143 -5.70 -0.09 15.79
C LYS A 143 -5.53 -0.98 17.03
N ALA A 144 -5.47 -2.30 16.82
CA ALA A 144 -5.33 -3.27 17.91
C ALA A 144 -3.99 -3.11 18.64
N THR A 145 -2.88 -2.98 17.92
CA THR A 145 -1.55 -2.75 18.52
C THR A 145 -1.51 -1.40 19.26
N SER A 146 -2.10 -0.37 18.68
CA SER A 146 -2.20 0.95 19.32
C SER A 146 -2.98 0.91 20.63
N GLU A 147 -4.06 0.13 20.70
CA GLU A 147 -4.83 -0.07 21.94
C GLU A 147 -3.95 -0.70 23.02
N ARG A 148 -3.20 -1.78 22.68
CA ARG A 148 -2.26 -2.43 23.61
C ARG A 148 -1.16 -1.50 24.10
N ILE A 149 -0.53 -0.76 23.18
CA ILE A 149 0.49 0.24 23.53
C ILE A 149 -0.10 1.28 24.50
N SER A 150 -1.34 1.72 24.27
CA SER A 150 -2.01 2.71 25.12
C SER A 150 -2.30 2.14 26.52
N ASP A 151 -2.73 0.87 26.62
CA ASP A 151 -2.99 0.19 27.89
C ASP A 151 -1.70 0.02 28.72
N PHE A 152 -0.59 -0.33 28.06
CA PHE A 152 0.74 -0.35 28.67
C PHE A 152 1.16 1.05 29.15
N TYR A 153 1.04 2.07 28.29
CA TYR A 153 1.36 3.47 28.63
C TYR A 153 0.62 3.92 29.90
N VAL A 154 -0.69 3.67 29.99
CA VAL A 154 -1.49 4.04 31.17
C VAL A 154 -1.00 3.31 32.42
N SER A 155 -0.70 2.02 32.29
CA SER A 155 -0.22 1.20 33.40
C SER A 155 1.19 1.64 33.87
N ALA A 156 2.07 1.98 32.93
CA ALA A 156 3.40 2.54 33.21
C ALA A 156 3.31 3.89 33.93
N ALA A 157 2.45 4.80 33.45
CA ALA A 157 2.22 6.09 34.08
C ALA A 157 1.72 5.95 35.52
N GLN A 158 0.71 5.12 35.76
CA GLN A 158 0.17 4.83 37.09
C GLN A 158 1.25 4.29 38.03
N THR A 159 2.11 3.42 37.52
CA THR A 159 3.18 2.79 38.28
C THR A 159 4.25 3.81 38.68
N LEU A 160 4.68 4.67 37.76
CA LEU A 160 5.63 5.75 38.03
C LEU A 160 5.05 6.79 38.99
N ASP A 161 3.77 7.15 38.86
CA ASP A 161 3.10 8.07 39.79
C ASP A 161 3.03 7.50 41.22
N GLN A 162 2.72 6.21 41.38
CA GLN A 162 2.72 5.57 42.69
C GLN A 162 4.13 5.46 43.29
N ALA A 163 5.13 5.16 42.47
CA ALA A 163 6.53 5.21 42.90
C ALA A 163 6.89 6.62 43.40
N ARG A 164 6.41 7.68 42.73
CA ARG A 164 6.59 9.07 43.18
C ARG A 164 5.93 9.36 44.52
N VAL A 165 4.72 8.85 44.75
CA VAL A 165 4.02 9.03 46.03
C VAL A 165 4.79 8.32 47.15
N ALA A 166 5.22 7.08 46.93
CA ALA A 166 6.00 6.31 47.90
C ALA A 166 7.33 6.99 48.27
N MET A 167 8.01 7.62 47.30
CA MET A 167 9.22 8.41 47.57
C MET A 167 8.93 9.60 48.50
N ARG A 168 7.78 10.26 48.32
CA ARG A 168 7.40 11.45 49.11
C ARG A 168 6.88 11.10 50.50
N SER A 169 6.27 9.92 50.67
CA SER A 169 5.78 9.45 51.96
C SER A 169 6.90 8.91 52.86
N GLY A 170 8.08 8.63 52.32
CA GLY A 170 9.18 8.03 53.06
C GLY A 170 8.96 6.54 53.39
N GLU A 171 7.99 5.91 52.73
CA GLU A 171 7.71 4.48 52.89
C GLU A 171 8.86 3.64 52.31
N ALA A 172 9.37 2.71 53.11
CA ALA A 172 10.41 1.79 52.67
C ALA A 172 9.81 0.74 51.71
N LEU A 173 9.97 0.95 50.40
CA LEU A 173 9.64 -0.02 49.34
C LEU A 173 10.51 -1.31 49.34
N GLY A 174 11.16 -1.62 50.47
CA GLY A 174 12.18 -2.66 50.60
C GLY A 174 11.70 -3.96 51.26
N HIS A 175 10.49 -3.99 51.82
CA HIS A 175 9.99 -5.15 52.58
C HIS A 175 8.63 -5.65 52.08
N GLY A 176 8.38 -5.70 50.77
CA GLY A 176 7.13 -6.32 50.25
C GLY A 176 5.82 -5.72 50.78
N GLU A 177 5.85 -4.54 51.41
CA GLU A 177 4.76 -4.01 52.24
C GLU A 177 3.78 -3.08 51.50
N THR A 178 4.00 -2.82 50.21
CA THR A 178 3.00 -2.14 49.37
C THR A 178 2.39 -3.11 48.36
N PRO A 179 1.42 -3.97 48.76
CA PRO A 179 0.67 -4.83 47.85
C PRO A 179 0.12 -4.12 46.61
N HIS A 180 -0.17 -2.82 46.73
CA HIS A 180 -0.62 -1.99 45.63
C HIS A 180 0.45 -1.77 44.55
N LEU A 181 1.69 -1.42 44.94
CA LEU A 181 2.79 -1.20 43.99
C LEU A 181 3.20 -2.51 43.31
N GLN A 182 3.23 -3.60 44.06
CA GLN A 182 3.49 -4.94 43.53
C GLN A 182 2.45 -5.34 42.48
N LYS A 183 1.16 -5.11 42.76
CA LYS A 183 0.07 -5.37 41.80
C LYS A 183 0.18 -4.51 40.54
N LEU A 184 0.54 -3.24 40.67
CA LEU A 184 0.75 -2.35 39.52
C LEU A 184 1.95 -2.79 38.68
N PHE A 185 3.03 -3.23 39.32
CA PHE A 185 4.19 -3.77 38.65
C PHE A 185 3.89 -5.07 37.89
N GLU A 186 3.16 -6.00 38.51
CA GLU A 186 2.68 -7.21 37.85
C GLU A 186 1.79 -6.87 36.65
N LYS A 187 0.92 -5.87 36.79
CA LYS A 187 0.11 -5.37 35.68
C LYS A 187 0.98 -4.81 34.55
N VAL A 188 1.96 -3.95 34.85
CA VAL A 188 2.87 -3.40 33.83
C VAL A 188 3.65 -4.50 33.12
N ASN A 189 4.14 -5.52 33.85
CA ASN A 189 4.83 -6.64 33.23
C ASN A 189 3.92 -7.44 32.30
N TYR A 190 2.67 -7.67 32.69
CA TYR A 190 1.68 -8.33 31.84
C TYR A 190 1.39 -7.52 30.58
N GLU A 191 1.02 -6.23 30.73
CA GLU A 191 0.71 -5.35 29.60
C GLU A 191 1.92 -5.15 28.69
N MET A 192 3.14 -5.13 29.25
CA MET A 192 4.37 -5.07 28.48
C MET A 192 4.55 -6.32 27.61
N HIS A 193 4.32 -7.51 28.16
CA HIS A 193 4.44 -8.75 27.41
C HIS A 193 3.44 -8.79 26.24
N GLU A 194 2.18 -8.46 26.52
CA GLU A 194 1.12 -8.38 25.49
C GLU A 194 1.47 -7.33 24.42
N THR A 195 1.94 -6.15 24.83
CA THR A 195 2.32 -5.07 23.91
C THR A 195 3.50 -5.45 23.04
N ARG A 196 4.56 -6.03 23.60
CA ARG A 196 5.71 -6.51 22.83
C ARG A 196 5.30 -7.56 21.81
N THR A 197 4.49 -8.53 22.23
CA THR A 197 4.00 -9.58 21.34
C THR A 197 3.20 -9.00 20.18
N ALA A 198 2.32 -8.03 20.45
CA ALA A 198 1.55 -7.36 19.41
C ALA A 198 2.44 -6.58 18.43
N VAL A 199 3.42 -5.81 18.94
CA VAL A 199 4.35 -5.04 18.11
C VAL A 199 5.24 -5.96 17.27
N GLU A 200 5.76 -7.04 17.84
CA GLU A 200 6.57 -8.04 17.13
C GLU A 200 5.75 -8.75 16.05
N GLN A 201 4.50 -9.12 16.35
CA GLN A 201 3.60 -9.73 15.38
C GLN A 201 3.30 -8.76 14.23
N GLU A 202 3.04 -7.50 14.52
CA GLU A 202 2.81 -6.49 13.49
C GLU A 202 4.05 -6.27 12.62
N PHE A 203 5.25 -6.24 13.21
CA PHE A 203 6.50 -6.16 12.46
C PHE A 203 6.72 -7.38 11.57
N ARG A 204 6.49 -8.59 12.08
CA ARG A 204 6.58 -9.84 11.29
C ARG A 204 5.59 -9.88 10.13
N GLN A 205 4.35 -9.43 10.36
CA GLN A 205 3.33 -9.31 9.33
C GLN A 205 3.75 -8.32 8.25
N LEU A 206 4.32 -7.18 8.63
CA LEU A 206 4.84 -6.17 7.71
C LEU A 206 5.98 -6.74 6.82
N MET A 207 6.83 -7.60 7.40
CA MET A 207 7.96 -8.22 6.71
C MET A 207 7.61 -9.53 6.00
N HIS A 208 6.36 -9.97 6.05
CA HIS A 208 5.91 -11.27 5.52
C HIS A 208 6.71 -12.48 6.06
N VAL A 209 7.17 -12.41 7.31
CA VAL A 209 7.85 -13.51 7.99
C VAL A 209 6.82 -14.25 8.87
N GLN A 210 6.56 -15.52 8.56
CA GLN A 210 5.71 -16.40 9.37
C GLN A 210 6.48 -16.98 10.55
#